data_AF-A0AAU9FMJ2-F1
#
_entry.id   AF-A0AAU9FMJ2-F1
#
_cell.length_a   1.000
_cell.length_b   1.000
_cell.length_c   1.000
_cell.angle_alpha   90.00
_cell.angle_beta   90.00
_cell.angle_gamma   90.00
#
_symmetry.space_group_name_H-M   'P 1'
#
loop_
_entity.id
_entity.type
_entity.pdbx_description
1 polymer ?
#
loop_
_entity_poly.entity_id
_entity_poly.type
_entity_poly.pdbx_seq_one_letter_code
_entity_poly.pdbx_strand_id
1 'polypeptide(L)'
;MPPRPQHRDVAQFLSKLRDFFLGRKHKTAHRFADTVSPRTQPQPGIPSGPYRRLFGNYYYTRDPRSSVKPPIDVVQEQKSKLAAKAAAKAAPAPAQPGVKPPPPPATPPKAAESMKADNCVEQKTDSGLKILPTPGMMHSWEGPSD
;
A
#
# COMPACT_ATOMS: atom_id res chain seq x y z
N MET A 1 33.87 4.37 27.77
CA MET A 1 32.89 3.41 27.21
C MET A 1 33.63 2.12 26.88
N PRO A 2 33.07 0.93 27.15
CA PRO A 2 33.70 -0.31 26.72
C PRO A 2 33.85 -0.32 25.18
N PRO A 3 34.92 -0.91 24.63
CA PRO A 3 35.07 -1.05 23.18
C PRO A 3 33.89 -1.84 22.60
N ARG A 4 33.46 -1.48 21.39
CA ARG A 4 32.36 -2.19 20.73
C ARG A 4 32.77 -3.67 20.56
N PRO A 5 31.92 -4.63 20.96
CA PRO A 5 32.25 -6.04 20.81
C PRO A 5 32.49 -6.36 19.33
N GLN A 6 33.59 -7.06 19.04
CA GLN A 6 33.88 -7.52 17.68
C GLN A 6 32.84 -8.57 17.29
N HIS A 7 32.27 -8.45 16.09
CA HIS A 7 31.37 -9.46 15.55
C HIS A 7 32.13 -10.75 15.32
N ARG A 8 31.50 -11.87 15.70
CA ARG A 8 32.08 -13.19 15.42
C ARG A 8 31.92 -13.48 13.94
N ASP A 9 33.00 -13.32 13.19
CA ASP A 9 33.12 -13.69 11.78
C ASP A 9 34.12 -14.84 11.60
N VAL A 10 34.23 -15.32 10.36
CA VAL A 10 35.19 -16.35 9.95
C VAL A 10 36.61 -15.76 9.94
N ALA A 11 37.63 -16.63 9.98
CA ALA A 11 39.03 -16.21 9.84
C ALA A 11 39.22 -15.31 8.61
N GLN A 12 40.09 -14.29 8.73
CA GLN A 12 40.26 -13.23 7.75
C GLN A 12 40.54 -13.73 6.31
N PHE A 13 41.24 -14.86 6.18
CA PHE A 13 41.49 -15.51 4.89
C PHE A 13 40.21 -16.04 4.24
N LEU A 14 39.40 -16.80 4.99
CA LEU A 14 38.14 -17.38 4.51
C LEU A 14 37.11 -16.29 4.19
N SER A 15 37.12 -15.19 4.94
CA SER A 15 36.27 -14.02 4.67
C SER A 15 36.57 -13.40 3.30
N LYS A 16 37.86 -13.22 2.97
CA LYS A 16 38.30 -12.68 1.67
C LYS A 16 38.00 -13.64 0.52
N LEU A 17 38.19 -14.95 0.74
CA LEU A 17 37.88 -15.98 -0.24
C LEU A 17 36.38 -15.98 -0.58
N ARG A 18 35.53 -15.90 0.45
CA ARG A 18 34.08 -15.79 0.31
C ARG A 18 33.70 -14.53 -0.48
N ASP A 19 34.22 -13.37 -0.08
CA ASP A 19 33.89 -12.10 -0.73
C ASP A 19 34.33 -12.08 -2.21
N PHE A 20 35.43 -12.77 -2.54
CA PHE A 20 35.91 -12.95 -3.90
C PHE A 20 34.94 -13.78 -4.76
N PHE A 21 34.51 -14.96 -4.27
CA PHE A 21 33.55 -15.79 -5.01
C PHE A 21 32.15 -15.17 -5.10
N LEU A 22 31.76 -14.36 -4.11
CA LEU A 22 30.48 -13.67 -4.12
C LEU A 22 30.49 -12.41 -5.01
N GLY A 23 31.66 -11.89 -5.40
CA GLY A 23 31.80 -10.62 -6.11
C GLY A 23 31.30 -9.41 -5.32
N ARG A 24 31.04 -9.58 -4.02
CA ARG A 24 30.51 -8.55 -3.10
C ARG A 24 30.93 -8.86 -1.67
N LYS A 25 30.98 -7.83 -0.83
CA LYS A 25 31.18 -8.01 0.62
C LYS A 25 30.01 -8.79 1.22
N HIS A 26 30.31 -9.91 1.86
CA HIS A 26 29.29 -10.73 2.49
C HIS A 26 28.67 -10.02 3.69
N LYS A 27 27.34 -9.87 3.69
CA LYS A 27 26.58 -9.35 4.82
C LYS A 27 26.08 -10.52 5.68
N THR A 28 26.55 -10.60 6.91
CA THR A 28 26.20 -11.66 7.85
C THR A 28 24.72 -11.58 8.26
N ALA A 29 24.03 -12.73 8.24
CA ALA A 29 22.61 -12.85 8.64
C ALA A 29 22.42 -13.05 10.15
N HIS A 30 23.51 -13.28 10.89
CA HIS A 30 23.48 -13.40 12.34
C HIS A 30 23.12 -12.08 13.01
N ARG A 31 22.40 -12.19 14.12
CA ARG A 31 21.96 -11.07 14.94
C ARG A 31 22.90 -10.96 16.13
N PHE A 32 23.67 -9.87 16.19
CA PHE A 32 24.61 -9.60 17.28
C PHE A 32 23.96 -8.67 18.30
N ALA A 33 24.50 -8.64 19.53
CA ALA A 33 23.89 -7.91 20.63
C ALA A 33 23.84 -6.39 20.41
N ASP A 34 24.69 -5.86 19.55
CA ASP A 34 24.79 -4.46 19.17
C ASP A 34 23.95 -4.08 17.95
N THR A 35 23.58 -5.06 17.11
CA THR A 35 22.70 -4.84 15.94
C THR A 35 21.23 -5.08 16.26
N VAL A 36 20.93 -5.66 17.42
CA VAL A 36 19.58 -5.89 17.93
C VAL A 36 19.26 -4.87 19.02
N SER A 37 17.98 -4.54 19.16
CA SER A 37 17.53 -3.75 20.31
C SER A 37 17.90 -4.42 21.64
N PRO A 38 18.18 -3.63 22.69
CA PRO A 38 18.47 -4.18 24.01
C PRO A 38 17.30 -5.01 24.52
N ARG A 39 17.62 -6.06 25.30
CA ARG A 39 16.60 -6.92 25.93
C ARG A 39 15.75 -6.16 26.95
N THR A 40 16.37 -5.20 27.64
CA THR A 40 15.70 -4.33 28.60
C THR A 40 15.33 -3.03 27.90
N GLN A 41 14.04 -2.76 27.77
CA GLN A 41 13.52 -1.52 27.20
C GLN A 41 13.12 -0.57 28.34
N PRO A 42 13.43 0.74 28.25
CA PRO A 42 12.93 1.71 29.21
C PRO A 42 11.40 1.80 29.13
N GLN A 43 10.75 2.26 30.20
CA GLN A 43 9.30 2.44 30.19
C GLN A 43 8.89 3.44 29.09
N PRO A 44 8.01 3.07 28.14
CA PRO A 44 7.62 3.96 27.06
C PRO A 44 6.53 4.94 27.51
N GLY A 45 6.66 6.22 27.14
CA GLY A 45 5.59 7.21 27.23
C GLY A 45 4.68 7.12 26.01
N ILE A 46 3.58 6.37 26.09
CA ILE A 46 2.67 6.17 24.96
C ILE A 46 1.77 7.41 24.79
N PRO A 47 1.72 8.04 23.60
CA PRO A 47 0.82 9.16 23.36
C PRO A 47 -0.63 8.69 23.45
N SER A 48 -1.50 9.57 23.92
CA SER A 48 -2.91 9.20 24.07
C SER A 48 -3.65 9.19 22.74
N GLY A 49 -4.68 8.34 22.66
CA GLY A 49 -5.57 8.27 21.50
C GLY A 49 -6.46 9.50 21.34
N PRO A 50 -7.14 9.63 20.19
CA PRO A 50 -7.90 10.82 19.80
C PRO A 50 -9.09 11.12 20.74
N TYR A 51 -9.60 10.10 21.43
CA TYR A 51 -10.77 10.19 22.29
C TYR A 51 -10.44 10.45 23.77
N ARG A 52 -9.22 10.89 24.12
CA ARG A 52 -8.91 11.38 25.49
C ARG A 52 -9.13 12.89 25.61
N ARG A 53 -10.33 13.34 25.23
CA ARG A 53 -10.78 14.73 25.41
C ARG A 53 -11.72 14.80 26.62
N LEU A 54 -11.56 15.84 27.45
CA LEU A 54 -12.37 16.06 28.66
C LEU A 54 -13.80 16.51 28.34
N PHE A 55 -13.99 17.23 27.24
CA PHE A 55 -15.28 17.79 26.81
C PHE A 55 -15.57 17.43 25.35
N GLY A 56 -16.85 17.46 24.96
CA GLY A 56 -17.29 17.23 23.59
C GLY A 56 -16.99 15.83 23.04
N ASN A 57 -16.96 14.81 23.91
CA ASN A 57 -16.56 13.44 23.57
C ASN A 57 -17.61 12.41 24.06
N TYR A 58 -18.84 12.55 23.57
CA TYR A 58 -19.92 11.64 23.91
C TYR A 58 -19.78 10.32 23.16
N TYR A 59 -20.13 9.20 23.81
CA TYR A 59 -19.99 7.88 23.21
C TYR A 59 -20.89 7.69 21.98
N TYR A 60 -22.11 8.22 22.02
CA TYR A 60 -23.09 8.03 20.94
C TYR A 60 -22.70 8.68 19.60
N THR A 61 -21.88 9.75 19.62
CA THR A 61 -21.43 10.40 18.39
C THR A 61 -20.29 9.65 17.70
N ARG A 62 -19.56 8.81 18.46
CA ARG A 62 -18.39 8.06 17.96
C ARG A 62 -18.67 6.59 17.73
N ASP A 63 -19.83 6.08 18.12
CA ASP A 63 -20.13 4.65 18.05
C ASP A 63 -20.57 4.24 16.63
N PRO A 64 -19.71 3.60 15.83
CA PRO A 64 -20.12 3.11 14.52
C PRO A 64 -21.07 1.92 14.65
N ARG A 65 -21.06 1.18 15.77
CA ARG A 65 -21.84 -0.06 15.94
C ARG A 65 -23.33 0.24 15.93
N SER A 66 -23.74 1.36 16.54
CA SER A 66 -25.12 1.84 16.51
C SER A 66 -25.50 2.56 15.22
N SER A 67 -24.53 2.94 14.38
CA SER A 67 -24.78 3.58 13.08
C SER A 67 -25.07 2.60 11.94
N VAL A 68 -24.85 1.29 12.20
CA VAL A 68 -25.11 0.22 11.24
C VAL A 68 -26.62 0.10 11.05
N LYS A 69 -27.11 0.40 9.84
CA LYS A 69 -28.49 0.17 9.45
C LYS A 69 -28.70 -1.29 9.09
N PRO A 70 -29.89 -1.86 9.37
CA PRO A 70 -30.22 -3.21 8.90
C PRO A 70 -30.12 -3.26 7.36
N PRO A 71 -29.80 -4.43 6.79
CA PRO A 71 -29.81 -4.61 5.35
C PRO A 71 -31.21 -4.33 4.79
N ILE A 72 -31.25 -3.69 3.62
CA ILE A 72 -32.49 -3.31 2.96
C ILE A 72 -32.83 -4.36 1.90
N ASP A 73 -33.99 -5.00 2.02
CA ASP A 73 -34.54 -5.90 1.02
C ASP A 73 -35.18 -5.11 -0.13
N VAL A 74 -34.42 -4.89 -1.21
CA VAL A 74 -34.83 -4.09 -2.38
C VAL A 74 -36.16 -4.57 -2.98
N VAL A 75 -36.39 -5.89 -3.02
CA VAL A 75 -37.61 -6.48 -3.59
C VAL A 75 -38.85 -6.18 -2.74
N GLN A 76 -38.74 -6.28 -1.42
CA GLN A 76 -39.86 -5.98 -0.52
C GLN A 76 -40.18 -4.48 -0.53
N GLU A 77 -39.17 -3.62 -0.59
CA GLU A 77 -39.37 -2.18 -0.74
C GLU A 77 -40.05 -1.80 -2.06
N GLN A 78 -39.72 -2.47 -3.16
CA GLN A 78 -40.39 -2.22 -4.45
C GLN A 78 -41.87 -2.62 -4.38
N LYS A 79 -42.18 -3.75 -3.75
CA LYS A 79 -43.57 -4.20 -3.54
C LYS A 79 -44.36 -3.23 -2.67
N SER A 80 -43.79 -2.74 -1.57
CA SER A 80 -44.45 -1.76 -0.70
C SER A 80 -44.64 -0.40 -1.39
N LYS A 81 -43.66 0.06 -2.19
CA LYS A 81 -43.77 1.29 -3.01
C LYS A 81 -44.86 1.17 -4.08
N LEU A 82 -44.99 0.03 -4.76
CA LEU A 82 -46.05 -0.20 -5.75
C LEU A 82 -47.44 -0.29 -5.11
N ALA A 83 -47.55 -0.95 -3.94
CA ALA A 83 -48.80 -1.00 -3.18
C ALA A 83 -49.23 0.39 -2.66
N ALA A 84 -48.30 1.19 -2.15
CA ALA A 84 -48.56 2.58 -1.77
C ALA A 84 -48.98 3.45 -2.97
N LYS A 85 -48.37 3.25 -4.14
CA LYS A 85 -48.77 3.92 -5.39
C LYS A 85 -50.15 3.48 -5.89
N ALA A 86 -50.53 2.22 -5.68
CA ALA A 86 -51.87 1.73 -6.00
C ALA A 86 -52.94 2.32 -5.05
N ALA A 87 -52.63 2.43 -3.75
CA ALA A 87 -53.51 3.08 -2.76
C ALA A 87 -53.65 4.59 -3.02
N ALA A 88 -52.57 5.27 -3.43
CA ALA A 88 -52.62 6.68 -3.82
C ALA A 88 -53.38 6.93 -5.14
N LYS A 89 -53.59 5.90 -5.98
CA LYS A 89 -54.34 5.98 -7.24
C LYS A 89 -55.86 5.80 -7.06
N ALA A 90 -56.33 5.56 -5.83
CA ALA A 90 -57.75 5.57 -5.44
C ALA A 90 -58.27 6.97 -5.03
N ALA A 91 -57.41 8.00 -5.07
CA ALA A 91 -57.79 9.41 -5.16
C ALA A 91 -57.28 9.97 -6.51
N PRO A 92 -57.98 10.91 -7.16
CA PRO A 92 -57.77 11.21 -8.57
C PRO A 92 -56.36 11.76 -8.85
N ALA A 93 -55.70 11.17 -9.85
CA ALA A 93 -54.31 11.41 -10.22
C ALA A 93 -54.09 12.79 -10.88
N PRO A 94 -52.81 13.26 -10.91
CA PRO A 94 -52.19 13.32 -12.23
C PRO A 94 -50.74 12.79 -12.30
N ALA A 95 -50.46 12.24 -13.49
CA ALA A 95 -49.20 12.17 -14.25
C ALA A 95 -47.90 11.62 -13.61
N GLN A 96 -47.34 10.59 -14.28
CA GLN A 96 -46.00 10.08 -14.03
C GLN A 96 -44.93 10.84 -14.83
N PRO A 97 -43.70 10.95 -14.32
CA PRO A 97 -42.53 11.11 -15.18
C PRO A 97 -41.53 9.95 -15.05
N GLY A 98 -41.13 9.44 -16.22
CA GLY A 98 -39.75 9.10 -16.60
C GLY A 98 -38.99 8.04 -15.79
N VAL A 99 -38.95 6.82 -16.34
CA VAL A 99 -37.99 5.77 -15.93
C VAL A 99 -36.60 6.14 -16.47
N LYS A 100 -35.65 6.49 -15.59
CA LYS A 100 -34.20 6.50 -15.92
C LYS A 100 -33.65 5.07 -15.82
N PRO A 101 -32.81 4.63 -16.78
CA PRO A 101 -32.17 3.32 -16.74
C PRO A 101 -31.18 3.21 -15.55
N PRO A 102 -30.99 2.01 -14.99
CA PRO A 102 -30.11 1.80 -13.84
C PRO A 102 -28.64 2.05 -14.20
N PRO A 103 -27.84 2.64 -13.31
CA PRO A 103 -26.40 2.80 -13.54
C PRO A 103 -25.70 1.43 -13.58
N PRO A 104 -24.70 1.24 -14.45
CA PRO A 104 -23.93 0.00 -14.49
C PRO A 104 -23.16 -0.22 -13.16
N PRO A 105 -23.04 -1.47 -12.67
CA PRO A 105 -22.22 -1.75 -11.50
C PRO A 105 -20.75 -1.45 -11.81
N ALA A 106 -20.10 -0.74 -10.89
CA ALA A 106 -18.68 -0.43 -10.76
C ALA A 106 -17.81 -0.69 -12.01
N THR A 107 -17.36 0.41 -12.62
CA THR A 107 -16.22 0.40 -13.54
C THR A 107 -15.08 -0.44 -12.97
N PRO A 108 -14.46 -1.35 -13.74
CA PRO A 108 -13.30 -2.10 -13.28
C PRO A 108 -12.23 -1.12 -12.80
N PRO A 109 -11.49 -1.43 -11.71
CA PRO A 109 -10.44 -0.54 -11.23
C PRO A 109 -9.50 -0.26 -12.39
N LYS A 110 -9.29 1.03 -12.69
CA LYS A 110 -8.31 1.49 -13.67
C LYS A 110 -7.01 0.73 -13.37
N ALA A 111 -6.56 -0.11 -14.31
CA ALA A 111 -5.36 -0.91 -14.16
C ALA A 111 -4.24 -0.02 -13.64
N ALA A 112 -3.56 -0.46 -12.59
CA ALA A 112 -2.48 0.27 -11.95
C ALA A 112 -1.53 0.78 -13.04
N GLU A 113 -1.52 2.10 -13.21
CA GLU A 113 -0.62 2.77 -14.14
C GLU A 113 0.79 2.39 -13.69
N SER A 114 1.53 1.72 -14.56
CA SER A 114 2.93 1.41 -14.31
C SER A 114 3.61 2.71 -13.94
N MET A 115 4.25 2.74 -12.78
CA MET A 115 5.10 3.87 -12.41
C MET A 115 6.17 3.97 -13.50
N LYS A 116 5.96 4.90 -14.44
CA LYS A 116 7.02 5.43 -15.28
C LYS A 116 8.06 5.95 -14.31
N ALA A 117 9.27 5.45 -14.47
CA ALA A 117 10.44 5.87 -13.73
C ALA A 117 10.74 7.33 -14.07
N ASP A 118 10.01 8.26 -13.44
CA ASP A 118 10.32 9.67 -13.51
C ASP A 118 11.51 9.93 -12.58
N ASN A 119 12.67 10.07 -13.23
CA ASN A 119 13.83 10.85 -12.81
C ASN A 119 14.30 10.63 -11.37
N CYS A 120 15.12 9.58 -11.18
CA CYS A 120 16.15 9.66 -10.16
C CYS A 120 17.20 10.64 -10.66
N VAL A 121 17.13 11.87 -10.16
CA VAL A 121 18.13 12.93 -10.30
C VAL A 121 19.53 12.32 -10.20
N GLU A 122 20.33 12.52 -11.26
CA GLU A 122 21.74 12.16 -11.32
C GLU A 122 22.47 12.66 -10.08
N GLN A 123 22.69 11.78 -9.11
CA GLN A 123 23.76 11.96 -8.16
C GLN A 123 25.05 11.56 -8.87
N LYS A 124 25.59 12.57 -9.56
CA LYS A 124 26.98 12.66 -9.98
C LYS A 124 27.86 12.15 -8.83
N THR A 125 28.39 10.95 -9.00
CA THR A 125 29.43 10.42 -8.13
C THR A 125 30.65 10.17 -9.01
N ASP A 126 31.62 11.03 -8.79
CA ASP A 126 32.93 11.04 -9.40
C ASP A 126 33.64 9.71 -9.13
N SER A 127 33.66 8.82 -10.11
CA SER A 127 34.67 7.77 -10.20
C SER A 127 34.75 7.29 -11.65
N GLY A 128 35.92 7.47 -12.27
CA GLY A 128 36.18 7.20 -13.67
C GLY A 128 36.20 5.72 -14.04
N LEU A 129 35.07 5.02 -13.90
CA LEU A 129 34.86 3.71 -14.51
C LEU A 129 33.82 3.81 -15.62
N LYS A 130 34.26 3.48 -16.84
CA LYS A 130 33.40 3.35 -18.02
C LYS A 130 32.33 2.30 -17.74
N ILE A 131 31.07 2.68 -17.95
CA ILE A 131 29.89 1.82 -17.90
C ILE A 131 30.11 0.66 -18.88
N LEU A 132 30.15 -0.58 -18.38
CA LEU A 132 30.18 -1.75 -19.23
C LEU A 132 28.80 -1.92 -19.90
N PRO A 133 28.73 -2.22 -21.21
CA PRO A 133 27.46 -2.44 -21.87
C PRO A 133 26.80 -3.70 -21.33
N THR A 134 25.49 -3.60 -21.06
CA THR A 134 24.65 -4.71 -20.64
C THR A 134 24.65 -5.80 -21.72
N PRO A 135 24.99 -7.06 -21.41
CA PRO A 135 25.04 -8.12 -22.40
C PRO A 135 23.63 -8.46 -22.88
N GLY A 136 23.35 -8.22 -24.17
CA GLY A 136 22.06 -8.58 -24.78
C GLY A 136 21.66 -7.82 -26.04
N MET A 137 22.29 -6.69 -26.37
CA MET A 137 22.07 -6.04 -27.68
C MET A 137 23.05 -6.61 -28.70
N MET A 138 22.62 -7.65 -29.41
CA MET A 138 23.31 -8.17 -30.58
C MET A 138 22.37 -8.15 -31.79
N HIS A 139 22.72 -7.27 -32.75
CA HIS A 139 22.39 -7.28 -34.18
C HIS A 139 20.90 -7.14 -34.61
N SER A 140 20.47 -5.89 -34.87
CA SER A 140 19.39 -5.63 -35.82
C SER A 140 19.93 -5.77 -37.25
N TRP A 141 19.54 -6.85 -37.92
CA TRP A 141 19.75 -7.07 -39.36
C TRP A 141 18.77 -6.20 -40.16
N GLU A 142 19.11 -4.94 -40.39
CA GLU A 142 18.47 -4.15 -41.45
C GLU A 142 19.56 -3.32 -42.13
N GLY A 143 19.95 -3.72 -43.33
CA GLY A 143 20.86 -2.94 -44.17
C GLY A 143 20.15 -1.72 -44.76
N PRO A 144 20.87 -0.62 -45.08
CA PRO A 144 20.28 0.52 -45.76
C PRO A 144 19.72 0.12 -47.14
N SER A 145 18.44 0.42 -47.36
CA SER A 145 17.88 0.56 -48.70
C SER A 145 18.21 1.97 -49.18
N ASP A 146 18.81 2.04 -50.38
CA ASP A 146 19.21 3.21 -51.18
C ASP A 146 20.40 4.07 -50.71
#